data_AF-A0A662G4U7-F1
#
_entry.id   AF-A0A662G4U7-F1
#
_cell.length_a   1.000
_cell.length_b   1.000
_cell.length_c   1.000
_cell.angle_alpha   90.00
_cell.angle_beta   90.00
_cell.angle_gamma   90.00
#
_symmetry.space_group_name_H-M   'P 1'
#
loop_
_entity.id
_entity.type
_entity.pdbx_description
1 polymer ?
#
loop_
_entity_poly.entity_id
_entity_poly.type
_entity_poly.pdbx_seq_one_letter_code
_entity_poly.pdbx_strand_id
1 'polypeptide(L)' 'MKYNVPLILINPRNTSTVCPKCGAKLSYNHRLAIRPNCKFTTDRDKVGALNIYLRALKGMCGVVWYPANGGGMKDETQ' A
#
# COMPACT_ATOMS: atom_id res chain seq x y z
N MET A 1 -13.22 -18.63 2.88
CA MET A 1 -11.81 -18.34 2.53
C MET A 1 -11.14 -19.67 2.21
N LYS A 2 -10.78 -19.93 0.94
CA LYS A 2 -10.50 -21.29 0.42
C LYS A 2 -9.01 -21.66 0.40
N TYR A 3 -8.15 -20.71 0.73
CA TYR A 3 -6.70 -20.88 0.82
C TYR A 3 -6.29 -20.21 2.13
N ASN A 4 -5.46 -20.89 2.94
CA ASN A 4 -5.03 -20.43 4.27
C ASN A 4 -4.02 -19.26 4.16
N VAL A 5 -4.39 -18.24 3.38
CA VAL A 5 -3.58 -17.05 3.08
C VAL A 5 -4.02 -15.94 4.02
N PRO A 6 -3.11 -15.41 4.85
CA PRO A 6 -3.44 -14.32 5.76
C PRO A 6 -3.84 -13.05 4.99
N LEU A 7 -4.91 -12.39 5.43
CA LEU A 7 -5.40 -11.15 4.86
C LEU A 7 -5.04 -9.97 5.77
N ILE A 8 -4.49 -8.90 5.19
CA ILE A 8 -4.20 -7.65 5.88
C ILE A 8 -4.94 -6.53 5.17
N LEU A 9 -5.76 -5.78 5.91
CA LEU A 9 -6.41 -4.58 5.41
C LEU A 9 -5.51 -3.36 5.66
N ILE A 10 -5.22 -2.61 4.60
CA ILE A 10 -4.34 -1.44 4.66
C ILE A 10 -5.08 -0.26 4.03
N ASN A 11 -5.05 0.88 4.71
CA ASN A 11 -5.62 2.11 4.17
C ASN A 11 -4.81 2.57 2.94
N PRO A 12 -5.42 2.64 1.73
CA PRO A 12 -4.73 3.00 0.51
C PRO A 12 -4.53 4.52 0.33
N ARG A 13 -5.03 5.36 1.24
CA ARG A 13 -4.96 6.82 1.10
C ARG A 13 -3.50 7.29 0.92
N ASN A 14 -3.30 8.12 -0.10
CA ASN A 14 -2.03 8.76 -0.46
C ASN A 14 -0.86 7.80 -0.72
N THR A 15 -1.12 6.55 -1.13
CA THR A 15 -0.06 5.60 -1.50
C THR A 15 0.50 5.87 -2.89
N SER A 16 -0.29 6.43 -3.81
CA SER A 16 0.12 6.74 -5.18
C SER A 16 0.66 8.16 -5.35
N THR A 17 1.26 8.76 -4.32
CA THR A 17 1.81 10.13 -4.36
C THR A 17 3.23 10.26 -3.81
N VAL A 18 3.73 9.21 -3.16
CA VAL A 18 5.04 9.21 -2.47
C VAL A 18 5.97 8.19 -3.11
N CYS A 19 7.24 8.54 -3.24
CA CYS A 19 8.24 7.65 -3.80
C CYS A 19 8.50 6.48 -2.84
N PRO A 20 8.32 5.22 -3.28
CA PRO A 20 8.51 4.06 -2.39
C PRO A 20 9.96 3.90 -1.91
N LYS A 21 10.93 4.51 -2.62
CA LYS A 21 12.36 4.42 -2.29
C LYS A 21 12.79 5.43 -1.22
N CYS A 22 12.27 6.66 -1.30
CA CYS A 22 12.81 7.80 -0.55
C CYS A 22 11.75 8.62 0.18
N GLY A 23 10.47 8.26 0.10
CA GLY A 23 9.36 8.90 0.82
C GLY A 23 8.94 10.29 0.31
N ALA A 24 9.76 10.94 -0.51
CA ALA A 24 9.45 12.25 -1.07
C ALA A 24 8.27 12.20 -2.06
N LYS A 25 7.59 13.34 -2.23
CA LYS A 25 6.48 13.47 -3.18
C LYS A 25 6.94 13.22 -4.63
N LEU A 26 6.09 12.53 -5.39
CA LEU A 26 6.28 12.22 -6.80
C LEU A 26 5.69 13.33 -7.68
N SER A 27 6.32 13.54 -8.84
CA SER A 27 5.74 14.30 -9.95
C SER A 27 5.08 13.34 -10.94
N TYR A 28 4.03 13.77 -11.61
CA TYR A 28 3.28 12.93 -12.54
C TYR A 28 3.25 13.53 -13.93
N ASN A 29 3.52 12.67 -14.92
CA ASN A 29 3.15 12.91 -16.31
C ASN A 29 2.13 11.83 -16.71
N HIS A 30 0.85 12.19 -16.72
CA HIS A 30 -0.26 11.23 -16.87
C HIS A 30 -0.15 10.09 -15.83
N ARG A 31 0.01 8.83 -16.27
CA ARG A 31 0.18 7.65 -15.39
C ARG A 31 1.62 7.42 -14.95
N LEU A 32 2.59 8.14 -15.51
CA LEU A 32 4.00 7.95 -15.20
C LEU A 32 4.38 8.77 -13.96
N ALA A 33 4.71 8.07 -12.87
CA ALA A 33 5.27 8.64 -11.66
C ALA A 33 6.77 8.84 -11.82
N ILE A 34 7.28 10.03 -11.50
CA ILE A 34 8.67 10.42 -11.72
C ILE A 34 9.25 11.02 -10.43
N ARG A 35 10.42 10.54 -10.02
CA ARG A 35 11.24 11.12 -8.96
C ARG A 35 12.69 11.27 -9.44
N PRO A 36 13.11 12.49 -9.85
CA PRO A 36 14.44 12.71 -10.43
C PRO A 36 15.58 12.33 -9.49
N ASN A 37 15.54 12.81 -8.24
CA ASN A 37 16.60 12.57 -7.25
C ASN A 37 16.83 11.09 -6.94
N CYS A 38 15.77 10.28 -6.99
CA CYS A 38 15.82 8.86 -6.67
C CYS A 38 16.03 8.01 -7.94
N LYS A 39 16.11 8.65 -9.13
CA LYS A 39 16.11 8.05 -10.47
C LYS A 39 15.02 6.99 -10.63
N PHE A 40 13.84 7.29 -10.08
CA PHE A 40 12.73 6.35 -10.01
C PHE A 40 11.61 6.82 -10.93
N THR A 41 11.24 5.97 -11.89
CA THR A 41 10.20 6.24 -12.86
C THR A 41 9.37 4.98 -13.08
N THR A 42 8.07 5.00 -12.81
CA THR A 42 7.19 3.83 -13.00
C THR A 42 5.72 4.23 -13.10
N ASP A 43 4.84 3.28 -13.40
CA ASP A 43 3.40 3.51 -13.46
C ASP A 43 2.80 3.82 -12.07
N ARG A 44 1.81 4.72 -12.03
CA ARG A 44 1.13 5.17 -10.81
C ARG A 44 0.53 4.02 -9.99
N ASP A 45 0.01 2.98 -10.62
CA ASP A 45 -0.60 1.85 -9.92
C ASP A 45 0.47 0.96 -9.29
N LYS A 46 1.62 0.80 -9.97
CA LYS A 46 2.79 0.13 -9.39
C LYS A 46 3.29 0.86 -8.15
N VAL A 47 3.32 2.19 -8.16
CA VAL A 47 3.64 3.00 -6.98
C VAL A 47 2.66 2.71 -5.84
N GLY A 48 1.35 2.72 -6.13
CA GLY A 48 0.31 2.42 -5.14
C GLY A 48 0.49 1.04 -4.50
N ALA A 49 0.66 0.00 -5.31
CA ALA A 49 0.85 -1.37 -4.85
C ALA A 49 2.12 -1.53 -3.99
N LEU A 50 3.25 -0.95 -4.44
CA LEU A 50 4.50 -0.98 -3.67
C LEU A 50 4.35 -0.30 -2.31
N ASN A 51 3.69 0.87 -2.26
CA ASN A 51 3.51 1.58 -0.99
C ASN A 51 2.52 0.87 -0.06
N ILE A 52 1.50 0.19 -0.58
CA ILE A 52 0.63 -0.69 0.24
C ILE A 52 1.46 -1.83 0.83
N TYR A 53 2.27 -2.51 0.01
CA TYR A 53 3.14 -3.59 0.46
C TYR A 53 4.14 -3.13 1.53
N LEU A 54 4.80 -1.98 1.33
CA LEU A 54 5.73 -1.41 2.30
C LEU A 54 5.04 -1.01 3.62
N ARG A 55 3.81 -0.49 3.56
CA ARG A 55 3.00 -0.22 4.77
C ARG A 55 2.66 -1.52 5.51
N ALA A 56 2.34 -2.60 4.78
CA ALA A 56 2.09 -3.92 5.37
C ALA A 56 3.31 -4.38 6.18
N LEU A 57 4.48 -4.38 5.55
CA LEU A 57 5.73 -4.81 6.17
C LEU A 57 6.08 -3.94 7.38
N LYS A 58 5.88 -2.62 7.31
CA LYS A 58 6.15 -1.71 8.42
C LYS A 58 5.21 -1.95 9.60
N GLY A 59 3.93 -2.19 9.35
CA GLY A 59 2.95 -2.55 10.39
C GLY A 59 3.20 -3.94 10.99
N MET A 60 3.82 -4.85 10.23
CA MET A 60 4.19 -6.20 10.69
C MET A 60 5.43 -6.22 11.58
N CYS A 61 6.28 -5.18 11.55
CA CYS A 61 7.49 -5.10 12.35
C CYS A 61 7.12 -4.84 13.82
N GLY A 62 6.95 -5.92 14.59
CA GLY A 62 6.61 -5.88 16.02
C GLY A 62 5.28 -6.54 16.41
N VAL A 63 4.46 -7.00 15.45
CA VAL A 63 3.25 -7.77 15.75
C VAL A 63 3.50 -9.27 15.61
N VAL A 64 3.36 -9.99 16.71
CA VAL A 64 3.14 -11.45 16.68
C VAL A 64 1.80 -11.64 15.99
N TRP A 65 1.81 -12.33 14.85
CA TRP A 65 0.60 -12.66 14.11
C TRP A 65 -0.29 -13.59 14.93
N TYR A 66 -1.38 -13.05 15.49
CA TYR A 66 -2.56 -13.87 15.78
C TYR A 66 -3.53 -13.70 14.60
N PRO A 67 -3.97 -14.80 13.96
CA PRO A 67 -4.95 -14.70 12.89
C PRO A 67 -6.24 -14.11 13.48
N ALA A 68 -6.67 -12.98 12.92
CA ALA A 68 -7.94 -12.37 13.30
C ALA A 68 -9.07 -13.32 12.86
N ASN A 69 -9.64 -14.05 13.82
CA ASN A 69 -10.94 -14.66 13.66
C ASN A 69 -11.97 -13.55 13.33
N GLY A 70 -12.84 -13.86 12.39
CA GLY A 70 -13.69 -12.91 11.68
C GLY A 70 -14.47 -11.95 12.57
N GLY A 71 -14.40 -10.66 12.24
CA GLY A 71 -15.35 -9.63 12.65
C GLY A 71 -15.83 -8.89 11.41
N GLY A 72 -17.09 -9.10 11.04
CA GLY A 72 -17.68 -8.63 9.79
C GLY A 72 -17.72 -7.11 9.63
N MET A 73 -17.43 -6.66 8.40
CA MET A 73 -17.82 -5.32 7.93
C MET A 73 -19.34 -5.28 7.84
N LYS A 74 -19.97 -4.38 8.61
CA LYS A 74 -21.36 -3.96 8.37
C LYS A 74 -21.35 -2.97 7.22
N ASP A 75 -22.16 -3.25 6.21
CA ASP A 75 -22.45 -2.37 5.09
C ASP A 75 -23.19 -1.11 5.56
N GLU A 76 -22.65 0.06 5.22
CA GLU A 76 -23.39 1.32 5.28
C GLU A 76 -23.68 1.74 3.84
N THR A 77 -24.94 1.56 3.45
CA THR A 77 -25.58 2.19 2.29
C THR A 77 -26.10 3.55 2.73
N GLN A 78 -25.75 4.61 1.99
CA GLN A 78 -26.59 5.80 1.86
C GLN A 78 -26.57 6.27 0.41
#